data_AF-A0A959V0T3-F1
#
_entry.id   AF-A0A959V0T3-F1
#
_cell.length_a   1.000
_cell.length_b   1.000
_cell.length_c   1.000
_cell.angle_alpha   90.00
_cell.angle_beta   90.00
_cell.angle_gamma   90.00
#
_symmetry.space_group_name_H-M   'P 1'
#
loop_
_entity.id
_entity.type
_entity.pdbx_description
1 polymer ?
#
loop_
_entity_poly.entity_id
_entity_poly.type
_entity_poly.pdbx_seq_one_letter_code
_entity_poly.pdbx_strand_id
1 'polypeptide(L)'
;AHELRDIVLKATPDGRFVRLGDVADLRDRWADDPTRNYLNGAPAVVVAVSSTVSEDILFIAEETVAYMERFNERGEAVHADLISDATIALRQRIDMLATNGVQGFLLVVLFLAMFLNIRLAFWVALSIPVAFAGMFVLANFFGITINVMSLFGMIIVVGILVDDGIVIAESIYQEHEKGASPVRAAVDGTMNVLPAVISAVFTTVAAFSTFFFLDGRLGDFAPALAFVVIST
;
A
#
# COMPACT_ATOMS: atom_id res chain seq x y z
N ALA A 1 -44.58 0.33 22.86
CA ALA A 1 -45.08 0.90 24.15
C ALA A 1 -46.04 0.01 24.98
N HIS A 2 -46.96 -0.79 24.40
CA HIS A 2 -48.01 -1.47 25.18
C HIS A 2 -47.52 -2.56 26.13
N GLU A 3 -46.55 -3.40 25.73
CA GLU A 3 -46.03 -4.49 26.56
C GLU A 3 -45.28 -4.01 27.82
N LEU A 4 -44.69 -2.81 27.76
CA LEU A 4 -43.96 -2.23 28.89
C LEU A 4 -44.89 -1.75 30.02
N ARG A 5 -46.17 -1.48 29.71
CA ARG A 5 -47.14 -0.98 30.70
C ARG A 5 -47.46 -2.02 31.78
N ASP A 6 -47.37 -3.30 31.44
CA ASP A 6 -47.75 -4.42 32.31
C ASP A 6 -46.62 -4.92 33.22
N ILE A 7 -45.46 -4.29 33.18
CA ILE A 7 -44.32 -4.64 34.04
C ILE A 7 -44.68 -4.35 35.50
N VAL A 8 -44.65 -5.39 36.34
CA VAL A 8 -44.92 -5.28 37.78
C VAL A 8 -43.70 -4.71 38.49
N LEU A 9 -43.86 -3.56 39.14
CA LEU A 9 -42.79 -2.89 39.88
C LEU A 9 -42.77 -3.28 41.36
N LYS A 10 -43.94 -3.47 41.96
CA LYS A 10 -44.07 -3.80 43.38
C LYS A 10 -45.39 -4.52 43.66
N ALA A 11 -45.35 -5.56 44.48
CA ALA A 11 -46.53 -6.14 45.10
C ALA A 11 -46.74 -5.47 46.47
N THR A 12 -47.95 -4.96 46.72
CA THR A 12 -48.31 -4.44 48.06
C THR A 12 -48.68 -5.59 49.00
N PRO A 13 -48.57 -5.40 50.33
CA PRO A 13 -48.97 -6.41 51.31
C PRO A 13 -50.44 -6.86 51.18
N ASP A 14 -51.28 -6.02 50.56
CA ASP A 14 -52.70 -6.30 50.27
C ASP A 14 -52.93 -7.17 49.01
N GLY A 15 -51.88 -7.66 48.36
CA GLY A 15 -51.97 -8.51 47.15
C GLY A 15 -52.26 -7.75 45.85
N ARG A 16 -52.17 -6.41 45.84
CA ARG A 16 -52.28 -5.61 44.61
C ARG A 16 -50.90 -5.41 43.97
N PHE A 17 -50.85 -5.42 42.66
CA PHE A 17 -49.64 -5.15 41.88
C PHE A 17 -49.65 -3.71 41.39
N VAL A 18 -48.56 -2.98 41.62
CA VAL A 18 -48.30 -1.69 41.01
C VAL A 18 -47.55 -1.94 39.70
N ARG A 19 -48.15 -1.56 38.58
CA ARG A 19 -47.56 -1.72 37.25
C ARG A 19 -46.87 -0.44 36.80
N LEU A 20 -45.94 -0.55 35.86
CA LEU A 20 -45.22 0.60 35.33
C LEU A 20 -46.17 1.64 34.70
N GLY A 21 -47.26 1.19 34.07
CA GLY A 21 -48.30 2.07 33.53
C GLY A 21 -49.10 2.85 34.60
N ASP A 22 -49.09 2.41 35.86
CA ASP A 22 -49.79 3.11 36.95
C ASP A 22 -49.00 4.31 37.49
N VAL A 23 -47.69 4.36 37.21
CA VAL A 23 -46.76 5.34 37.79
C VAL A 23 -46.04 6.21 36.76
N ALA A 24 -46.15 5.90 35.47
CA ALA A 24 -45.49 6.65 34.40
C ALA A 24 -46.30 6.69 33.08
N ASP A 25 -46.24 7.81 32.38
CA ASP A 25 -46.79 7.95 31.01
C ASP A 25 -45.79 7.39 29.99
N LEU A 26 -46.11 6.23 29.43
CA LEU A 26 -45.29 5.55 28.43
C LEU A 26 -45.72 5.97 27.02
N ARG A 27 -44.84 6.73 26.35
CA ARG A 27 -44.99 7.14 24.96
C ARG A 27 -43.90 6.51 24.11
N ASP A 28 -44.30 5.92 22.98
CA ASP A 28 -43.36 5.54 21.94
C ASP A 28 -42.88 6.81 21.26
N ARG A 29 -41.62 7.16 21.49
CA ARG A 29 -40.97 8.31 20.86
C ARG A 29 -39.62 7.85 20.35
N TRP A 30 -39.21 8.41 19.22
CA TRP A 30 -37.82 8.39 18.83
C TRP A 30 -36.97 8.95 19.99
N ALA A 31 -35.78 8.40 20.19
CA ALA A 31 -34.83 8.98 21.14
C ALA A 31 -34.70 10.48 20.84
N ASP A 32 -34.76 11.32 21.88
CA ASP A 32 -34.47 12.75 21.77
C ASP A 32 -32.97 12.88 21.48
N ASP A 33 -32.60 12.64 20.23
CA ASP A 33 -31.29 12.96 19.70
C ASP A 33 -31.36 14.42 19.21
N PRO A 34 -30.72 15.37 19.91
CA PRO A 34 -30.73 16.78 19.51
C PRO A 34 -30.03 17.01 18.16
N THR A 35 -29.33 16.00 17.63
CA THR A 35 -28.53 16.07 16.42
C THR A 35 -29.35 15.69 15.20
N ARG A 36 -30.14 16.63 14.68
CA ARG A 36 -30.66 16.51 13.31
C ARG A 36 -29.53 16.79 12.33
N ASN A 37 -29.14 15.79 11.55
CA ASN A 37 -28.20 15.96 10.47
C ASN A 37 -28.91 16.57 9.27
N TYR A 38 -28.27 17.56 8.65
CA TYR A 38 -28.75 18.18 7.42
C TYR A 38 -27.62 18.13 6.40
N LEU A 39 -27.97 17.80 5.16
CA LEU A 39 -27.08 17.89 4.00
C LEU A 39 -27.66 18.93 3.06
N ASN A 40 -26.92 19.99 2.75
CA ASN A 40 -27.36 21.10 1.89
C ASN A 40 -28.73 21.70 2.29
N GLY A 41 -29.08 21.69 3.58
CA GLY A 41 -30.34 22.22 4.10
C GLY A 41 -31.53 21.24 4.10
N ALA A 42 -31.37 20.03 3.55
CA ALA A 42 -32.37 18.96 3.64
C ALA A 42 -32.05 18.02 4.83
N PRO A 43 -33.05 17.52 5.57
CA PRO A 43 -32.82 16.50 6.60
C PRO A 43 -32.14 15.27 5.99
N ALA A 44 -31.06 14.80 6.62
CA ALA A 44 -30.24 13.72 6.10
C ALA A 44 -29.89 12.70 7.19
N VAL A 45 -29.59 11.48 6.75
CA VAL A 45 -29.00 10.43 7.59
C VAL A 45 -27.61 10.14 7.05
N VAL A 46 -26.61 10.16 7.93
CA VAL A 46 -25.22 9.89 7.57
C VAL A 46 -24.93 8.43 7.87
N VAL A 47 -24.48 7.70 6.85
CA VAL A 47 -23.98 6.32 6.99
C VAL A 47 -22.48 6.36 6.73
N ALA A 48 -21.70 5.97 7.74
CA ALA A 48 -20.25 5.85 7.61
C ALA A 48 -19.90 4.39 7.25
N VAL A 49 -19.25 4.21 6.10
CA VAL A 49 -18.70 2.91 5.68
C VAL A 49 -17.21 2.93 5.96
N SER A 50 -16.72 1.94 6.71
CA SER A 50 -15.31 1.81 7.08
C SER A 50 -14.78 0.44 6.69
N SER A 51 -13.57 0.38 6.15
CA SER A 51 -12.84 -0.87 5.93
C SER A 51 -11.98 -1.24 7.14
N THR A 52 -11.73 -2.53 7.34
CA THR A 52 -10.68 -3.01 8.24
C THR A 52 -9.30 -2.86 7.63
N VAL A 53 -8.24 -3.06 8.41
CA VAL A 53 -6.83 -2.91 7.97
C VAL A 53 -6.45 -3.93 6.88
N SER A 54 -7.11 -5.09 6.86
CA SER A 54 -6.86 -6.18 5.91
C SER A 54 -7.71 -6.11 4.64
N GLU A 55 -8.64 -5.17 4.54
CA GLU A 55 -9.57 -5.06 3.42
C GLU A 55 -9.13 -3.96 2.43
N ASP A 56 -9.45 -4.16 1.16
CA ASP A 56 -9.16 -3.18 0.12
C ASP A 56 -10.22 -2.06 0.11
N ILE A 57 -9.81 -0.88 0.54
CA ILE A 57 -10.65 0.31 0.56
C ILE A 57 -11.14 0.74 -0.84
N LEU A 58 -10.35 0.50 -1.89
CA LEU A 58 -10.72 0.86 -3.27
C LEU A 58 -11.89 0.00 -3.74
N PHE A 59 -11.80 -1.32 -3.48
CA PHE A 59 -12.86 -2.26 -3.79
C PHE A 59 -14.15 -1.96 -3.01
N ILE A 60 -14.04 -1.72 -1.70
CA ILE A 60 -15.20 -1.40 -0.86
C ILE A 60 -15.88 -0.11 -1.32
N ALA A 61 -15.11 0.92 -1.67
CA ALA A 61 -15.66 2.18 -2.16
C ALA A 61 -16.40 1.98 -3.50
N GLU A 62 -15.82 1.23 -4.44
CA GLU A 62 -16.47 0.92 -5.72
C GLU A 62 -17.79 0.17 -5.52
N GLU A 63 -17.83 -0.85 -4.67
CA GLU A 63 -19.07 -1.57 -4.34
C GLU A 63 -20.10 -0.69 -3.63
N THR A 64 -19.65 0.21 -2.74
CA THR A 64 -20.54 1.14 -2.02
C THR A 64 -21.17 2.13 -2.98
N VAL A 65 -20.40 2.70 -3.90
CA VAL A 65 -20.90 3.61 -4.94
C VAL A 65 -21.86 2.86 -5.87
N ALA A 66 -21.52 1.66 -6.32
CA ALA A 66 -22.40 0.84 -7.16
C ALA A 66 -23.70 0.43 -6.45
N TYR A 67 -23.67 0.22 -5.13
CA TYR A 67 -24.88 0.03 -4.33
C TYR A 67 -25.72 1.31 -4.25
N MET A 68 -25.07 2.46 -4.04
CA MET A 68 -25.71 3.77 -3.97
C MET A 68 -26.43 4.12 -5.27
N GLU A 69 -25.81 3.88 -6.42
CA GLU A 69 -26.42 4.07 -7.74
C GLU A 69 -27.68 3.21 -7.90
N ARG A 70 -27.59 1.90 -7.61
CA ARG A 70 -28.74 0.98 -7.62
C ARG A 70 -29.83 1.35 -6.62
N PHE A 71 -29.47 1.97 -5.49
CA PHE A 71 -30.44 2.50 -4.52
C PHE A 71 -31.19 3.69 -5.11
N ASN A 72 -30.46 4.65 -5.71
CA ASN A 72 -31.04 5.85 -6.31
C ASN A 72 -31.93 5.54 -7.53
N GLU A 73 -31.61 4.50 -8.31
CA GLU A 73 -32.41 4.06 -9.45
C GLU A 73 -33.81 3.56 -9.08
N ARG A 74 -34.03 3.11 -7.83
CA ARG A 74 -35.35 2.66 -7.36
C ARG A 74 -36.37 3.80 -7.26
N GLY A 75 -35.92 5.06 -7.29
CA GLY A 75 -36.79 6.23 -7.33
C GLY A 75 -37.62 6.44 -6.06
N GLU A 76 -37.12 5.98 -4.91
CA GLU A 76 -37.75 6.26 -3.61
C GLU A 76 -37.62 7.74 -3.23
N ALA A 77 -38.37 8.19 -2.22
CA ALA A 77 -38.33 9.58 -1.74
C ALA A 77 -36.99 10.00 -1.08
N VAL A 78 -36.04 9.06 -0.96
CA VAL A 78 -34.74 9.24 -0.31
C VAL A 78 -33.65 9.09 -1.37
N HIS A 79 -32.74 10.06 -1.42
CA HIS A 79 -31.57 10.04 -2.31
C HIS A 79 -30.30 9.86 -1.48
N ALA A 80 -29.39 9.02 -1.98
CA ALA A 80 -28.09 8.79 -1.36
C ALA A 80 -27.01 9.56 -2.13
N ASP A 81 -26.31 10.44 -1.42
CA ASP A 81 -25.22 11.28 -1.93
C ASP A 81 -23.91 10.92 -1.24
N LEU A 82 -22.82 10.91 -2.02
CA LEU A 82 -21.47 10.72 -1.49
C LEU A 82 -20.94 12.03 -0.89
N ILE A 83 -20.73 12.04 0.42
CA ILE A 83 -20.30 13.24 1.16
C ILE A 83 -18.77 13.31 1.28
N SER A 84 -18.12 12.17 1.53
CA SER A 84 -16.68 12.08 1.77
C SER A 84 -16.15 10.75 1.26
N ASP A 85 -15.04 10.79 0.53
CA ASP A 85 -14.39 9.62 -0.04
C ASP A 85 -12.88 9.69 0.18
N ALA A 86 -12.39 8.84 1.08
CA ALA A 86 -10.96 8.73 1.39
C ALA A 86 -10.17 8.10 0.23
N THR A 87 -10.82 7.38 -0.68
CA THR A 87 -10.16 6.74 -1.82
C THR A 87 -9.67 7.74 -2.85
N ILE A 88 -10.29 8.93 -2.96
CA ILE A 88 -9.81 10.00 -3.86
C ILE A 88 -8.37 10.37 -3.50
N ALA A 89 -8.10 10.62 -2.22
CA ALA A 89 -6.76 10.96 -1.75
C ALA A 89 -5.77 9.79 -1.94
N LEU A 90 -6.22 8.55 -1.76
CA LEU A 90 -5.40 7.37 -2.00
C LEU A 90 -5.05 7.20 -3.49
N ARG A 91 -6.04 7.29 -4.38
CA ARG A 91 -5.85 7.21 -5.84
C ARG A 91 -4.91 8.30 -6.33
N GLN A 92 -5.07 9.54 -5.85
CA GLN A 92 -4.15 10.63 -6.16
C GLN A 92 -2.72 10.32 -5.72
N ARG A 93 -2.51 9.71 -4.56
CA ARG A 93 -1.16 9.29 -4.11
C ARG A 93 -0.57 8.18 -4.97
N ILE A 94 -1.38 7.18 -5.35
CA ILE A 94 -0.96 6.11 -6.26
C ILE A 94 -0.56 6.70 -7.61
N ASP A 95 -1.38 7.60 -8.16
CA ASP A 95 -1.12 8.26 -9.44
C ASP A 95 0.14 9.15 -9.40
N MET A 96 0.31 9.91 -8.31
CA MET A 96 1.55 10.67 -8.08
C MET A 96 2.77 9.75 -7.99
N LEU A 97 2.67 8.63 -7.27
CA LEU A 97 3.77 7.67 -7.14
C LEU A 97 4.11 7.03 -8.49
N ALA A 98 3.09 6.63 -9.25
CA ALA A 98 3.25 6.06 -10.59
C ALA A 98 3.88 7.06 -11.55
N THR A 99 3.37 8.29 -11.57
CA THR A 99 3.90 9.37 -12.43
C THR A 99 5.35 9.69 -12.06
N ASN A 100 5.66 9.84 -10.77
CA ASN A 100 7.03 10.07 -10.31
C ASN A 100 7.95 8.88 -10.63
N GLY A 101 7.45 7.64 -10.50
CA GLY A 101 8.20 6.43 -10.85
C GLY A 101 8.53 6.38 -12.34
N VAL A 102 7.57 6.68 -13.21
CA VAL A 102 7.79 6.75 -14.67
C VAL A 102 8.77 7.87 -15.03
N GLN A 103 8.62 9.05 -14.45
CA GLN A 103 9.56 10.16 -14.67
C GLN A 103 10.98 9.79 -14.21
N GLY A 104 11.12 9.20 -13.01
CA GLY A 104 12.39 8.72 -12.50
C GLY A 104 13.02 7.67 -13.41
N PHE A 105 12.24 6.69 -13.86
CA PHE A 105 12.70 5.67 -14.81
C PHE A 105 13.20 6.29 -16.12
N LEU A 106 12.43 7.23 -16.70
CA LEU A 106 12.84 7.92 -17.93
C LEU A 106 14.13 8.72 -17.72
N LEU A 107 14.30 9.37 -16.58
CA LEU A 107 15.54 10.08 -16.24
C LEU A 107 16.72 9.10 -16.14
N VAL A 108 16.56 7.96 -15.48
CA VAL A 108 17.61 6.93 -15.39
C VAL A 108 17.99 6.42 -16.78
N VAL A 109 17.01 6.08 -17.63
CA VAL A 109 17.25 5.65 -19.01
C VAL A 109 17.99 6.75 -19.80
N LEU A 110 17.58 8.01 -19.65
CA LEU A 110 18.23 9.14 -20.32
C LEU A 110 19.70 9.28 -19.90
N PHE A 111 19.98 9.26 -18.59
CA PHE A 111 21.35 9.33 -18.09
C PHE A 111 22.18 8.14 -18.54
N LEU A 112 21.66 6.92 -18.45
CA LEU A 112 22.36 5.73 -18.93
C LEU A 112 22.62 5.79 -20.44
N ALA A 113 21.66 6.26 -21.24
CA ALA A 113 21.82 6.39 -22.69
C ALA A 113 22.84 7.45 -23.11
N MET A 114 23.21 8.38 -22.23
CA MET A 114 24.31 9.32 -22.49
C MET A 114 25.68 8.66 -22.36
N PHE A 115 25.82 7.64 -21.51
CA PHE A 115 27.08 6.95 -21.27
C PHE A 115 27.19 5.61 -22.03
N LEU A 116 26.07 4.94 -22.28
CA LEU A 116 25.98 3.62 -22.90
C LEU A 116 25.12 3.66 -24.18
N ASN A 117 25.29 2.65 -25.04
CA ASN A 117 24.35 2.39 -26.14
C ASN A 117 22.91 2.28 -25.62
N ILE A 118 21.96 2.97 -26.27
CA ILE A 118 20.56 3.06 -25.80
C ILE A 118 19.88 1.69 -25.58
N ARG A 119 20.28 0.68 -26.35
CA ARG A 119 19.78 -0.70 -26.19
C ARG A 119 20.26 -1.32 -24.87
N LEU A 120 21.54 -1.13 -24.52
CA LEU A 120 22.11 -1.62 -23.26
C LEU A 120 21.54 -0.84 -22.07
N ALA A 121 21.47 0.48 -22.20
CA ALA A 121 20.88 1.37 -21.20
C ALA A 121 19.45 0.98 -20.84
N PHE A 122 18.64 0.60 -21.84
CA PHE A 122 17.28 0.10 -21.61
C PHE A 122 17.24 -1.19 -20.80
N TRP A 123 18.08 -2.18 -21.13
CA TRP A 123 18.15 -3.45 -20.41
C TRP A 123 18.66 -3.29 -18.97
N VAL A 124 19.64 -2.40 -18.77
CA VAL A 124 20.12 -2.05 -17.42
C VAL A 124 19.03 -1.32 -16.64
N ALA A 125 18.35 -0.33 -17.23
CA ALA A 125 17.28 0.39 -16.53
C ALA A 125 16.11 -0.54 -16.15
N LEU A 126 15.79 -1.53 -17.00
CA LEU A 126 14.74 -2.50 -16.75
C LEU A 126 15.05 -3.46 -15.59
N SER A 127 16.32 -3.68 -15.25
CA SER A 127 16.68 -4.52 -14.10
C SER A 127 16.23 -3.90 -12.77
N ILE A 128 16.19 -2.56 -12.67
CA ILE A 128 15.78 -1.83 -11.46
C ILE A 128 14.34 -2.16 -11.01
N PRO A 129 13.29 -1.94 -11.83
CA PRO A 129 11.92 -2.27 -11.43
C PRO A 129 11.73 -3.78 -11.20
N VAL A 130 12.46 -4.64 -11.93
CA VAL A 130 12.39 -6.10 -11.73
C VAL A 130 12.98 -6.50 -10.38
N ALA A 131 14.13 -5.93 -9.99
CA ALA A 131 14.76 -6.17 -8.69
C ALA A 131 13.86 -5.69 -7.54
N PHE A 132 13.31 -4.48 -7.65
CA PHE A 132 12.37 -3.97 -6.64
C PHE A 132 11.07 -4.79 -6.57
N ALA A 133 10.56 -5.31 -7.68
CA ALA A 133 9.42 -6.23 -7.65
C ALA A 133 9.73 -7.49 -6.84
N GLY A 134 10.93 -8.07 -7.02
CA GLY A 134 11.42 -9.18 -6.19
C GLY A 134 11.52 -8.81 -4.70
N MET A 135 12.11 -7.65 -4.41
CA MET A 135 12.19 -7.12 -3.05
C MET A 135 10.81 -6.95 -2.41
N PHE A 136 9.84 -6.36 -3.10
CA PHE A 136 8.49 -6.16 -2.55
C PHE A 136 7.77 -7.48 -2.24
N VAL A 137 7.98 -8.51 -3.07
CA VAL A 137 7.47 -9.86 -2.79
C VAL A 137 8.06 -10.39 -1.48
N LEU A 138 9.37 -10.29 -1.30
CA LEU A 138 10.04 -10.71 -0.06
C LEU A 138 9.62 -9.86 1.14
N ALA A 139 9.58 -8.53 0.99
CA ALA A 139 9.16 -7.60 2.04
C ALA A 139 7.76 -7.93 2.56
N ASN A 140 6.83 -8.30 1.67
CA ASN A 140 5.50 -8.73 2.06
C ASN A 140 5.50 -10.01 2.89
N PHE A 141 6.36 -10.99 2.57
CA PHE A 141 6.51 -12.21 3.37
C PHE A 141 7.12 -11.96 4.76
N PHE A 142 8.04 -11.02 4.87
CA PHE A 142 8.72 -10.69 6.13
C PHE A 142 8.06 -9.54 6.91
N GLY A 143 6.92 -9.02 6.44
CA GLY A 143 6.17 -7.94 7.11
C GLY A 143 6.91 -6.60 7.14
N ILE A 144 7.84 -6.37 6.21
CA ILE A 144 8.60 -5.12 6.11
C ILE A 144 7.74 -4.07 5.40
N THR A 145 7.58 -2.92 6.04
CA THR A 145 6.78 -1.79 5.52
C THR A 145 7.66 -0.72 4.88
N ILE A 146 7.07 0.06 3.97
CA ILE A 146 7.75 1.21 3.36
C ILE A 146 7.77 2.37 4.37
N ASN A 147 8.93 2.59 4.97
CA ASN A 147 9.25 3.72 5.86
C ASN A 147 10.50 4.48 5.38
N VAL A 148 10.86 5.57 6.08
CA VAL A 148 12.01 6.42 5.71
C VAL A 148 13.31 5.63 5.58
N MET A 149 13.55 4.63 6.43
CA MET A 149 14.77 3.82 6.40
C MET A 149 14.78 2.86 5.22
N SER A 150 13.66 2.22 4.93
CA SER A 150 13.51 1.38 3.75
C SER A 150 13.68 2.20 2.46
N LEU A 151 13.17 3.44 2.42
CA LEU A 151 13.37 4.37 1.29
C LEU A 151 14.84 4.71 1.10
N PHE A 152 15.57 4.95 2.19
CA PHE A 152 17.03 5.13 2.13
C PHE A 152 17.75 3.89 1.59
N GLY A 153 17.37 2.70 2.03
CA GLY A 153 17.88 1.44 1.49
C GLY A 153 17.63 1.31 -0.01
N MET A 154 16.43 1.67 -0.47
CA MET A 154 16.09 1.67 -1.89
C MET A 154 16.97 2.65 -2.70
N ILE A 155 17.24 3.85 -2.18
CA ILE A 155 18.12 4.81 -2.85
C ILE A 155 19.56 4.28 -2.96
N ILE A 156 20.08 3.68 -1.89
CA ILE A 156 21.45 3.12 -1.87
C ILE A 156 21.56 1.97 -2.87
N VAL A 157 20.60 1.04 -2.86
CA VAL A 157 20.69 -0.16 -3.70
C VAL A 157 20.53 0.14 -5.19
N VAL A 158 19.81 1.22 -5.58
CA VAL A 158 19.76 1.65 -6.99
C VAL A 158 21.17 1.88 -7.55
N GLY A 159 22.06 2.52 -6.78
CA GLY A 159 23.43 2.77 -7.23
C GLY A 159 24.23 1.49 -7.44
N ILE A 160 24.11 0.53 -6.51
CA ILE A 160 24.79 -0.77 -6.57
C ILE A 160 24.25 -1.58 -7.76
N LEU A 161 22.93 -1.65 -7.89
CA LEU A 161 22.25 -2.44 -8.93
C LEU A 161 22.56 -1.92 -10.34
N VAL A 162 22.65 -0.60 -10.51
CA VAL A 162 23.01 0.01 -11.79
C VAL A 162 24.46 -0.32 -12.15
N ASP A 163 25.39 -0.27 -11.18
CA ASP A 163 26.80 -0.59 -11.42
C ASP A 163 26.97 -2.05 -11.89
N ASP A 164 26.38 -3.00 -11.15
CA ASP A 164 26.40 -4.43 -11.52
C ASP A 164 25.78 -4.67 -12.90
N GLY A 165 24.66 -4.02 -13.18
CA GLY A 165 23.97 -4.09 -14.48
C GLY A 165 24.84 -3.56 -15.64
N ILE A 166 25.55 -2.45 -15.42
CA ILE A 166 26.46 -1.85 -16.41
C ILE A 166 27.63 -2.79 -16.68
N VAL A 167 28.28 -3.33 -15.64
CA VAL A 167 29.44 -4.23 -15.79
C VAL A 167 29.08 -5.47 -16.62
N ILE A 168 27.91 -6.07 -16.37
CA ILE A 168 27.44 -7.22 -17.15
C ILE A 168 27.12 -6.81 -18.59
N ALA A 169 26.38 -5.71 -18.78
CA ALA A 169 25.98 -5.25 -20.10
C ALA A 169 27.20 -4.89 -20.98
N GLU A 170 28.21 -4.26 -20.40
CA GLU A 170 29.45 -3.90 -21.09
C GLU A 170 30.26 -5.14 -21.46
N SER A 171 30.37 -6.13 -20.56
CA SER A 171 31.08 -7.39 -20.87
C SER A 171 30.42 -8.17 -22.00
N ILE A 172 29.08 -8.26 -22.02
CA ILE A 172 28.32 -8.86 -23.12
C ILE A 172 28.57 -8.11 -24.42
N TYR A 173 28.55 -6.77 -24.38
CA TYR A 173 28.78 -5.93 -25.55
C TYR A 173 30.21 -6.11 -26.09
N GLN A 174 31.21 -6.21 -25.23
CA GLN A 174 32.59 -6.47 -25.61
C GLN A 174 32.76 -7.84 -26.30
N GLU A 175 32.12 -8.90 -25.81
CA GLU A 175 32.15 -10.21 -26.49
C GLU A 175 31.43 -10.19 -27.84
N HIS A 176 30.35 -9.42 -27.96
CA HIS A 176 29.66 -9.22 -29.22
C HIS A 176 30.54 -8.47 -30.25
N GLU A 177 31.28 -7.46 -29.83
CA GLU A 177 32.24 -6.74 -30.70
C GLU A 177 33.41 -7.62 -31.16
N LYS A 178 33.79 -8.63 -30.38
CA LYS A 178 34.78 -9.66 -30.78
C LYS A 178 34.26 -10.63 -31.86
N GLY A 179 32.99 -10.50 -32.27
CA GLY A 179 32.37 -11.29 -33.34
C GLY A 179 31.62 -12.53 -32.85
N ALA A 180 31.39 -12.67 -31.53
CA ALA A 180 30.54 -13.73 -31.02
C ALA A 180 29.07 -13.53 -31.44
N SER A 181 28.34 -14.63 -31.66
CA SER A 181 26.89 -14.56 -31.91
C SER A 181 26.17 -13.98 -30.67
N PRO A 182 25.00 -13.32 -30.81
CA PRO A 182 24.35 -12.63 -29.69
C PRO A 182 24.11 -13.50 -28.45
N VAL A 183 23.70 -14.76 -28.65
CA VAL A 183 23.49 -15.71 -27.55
C VAL A 183 24.81 -16.09 -26.88
N ARG A 184 25.85 -16.29 -27.68
CA ARG A 184 27.17 -16.66 -27.16
C ARG A 184 27.84 -15.50 -26.44
N ALA A 185 27.72 -14.29 -26.96
CA ALA A 185 28.18 -13.07 -26.31
C ALA A 185 27.50 -12.87 -24.95
N ALA A 186 26.19 -13.15 -24.85
CA ALA A 186 25.47 -13.09 -23.58
C ALA A 186 26.03 -14.10 -22.56
N VAL A 187 26.25 -15.35 -22.96
CA VAL A 187 26.80 -16.38 -22.07
C VAL A 187 28.25 -16.08 -21.67
N ASP A 188 29.13 -15.88 -22.65
CA ASP A 188 30.56 -15.70 -22.43
C ASP A 188 30.83 -14.38 -21.67
N GLY A 189 30.14 -13.30 -22.03
CA GLY A 189 30.24 -12.01 -21.34
C GLY A 189 29.77 -12.08 -19.89
N THR A 190 28.62 -12.70 -19.61
CA THR A 190 28.17 -12.88 -18.22
C THR A 190 29.13 -13.77 -17.42
N MET A 191 29.62 -14.86 -18.00
CA MET A 191 30.55 -15.77 -17.31
C MET A 191 31.90 -15.12 -16.96
N ASN A 192 32.37 -14.17 -17.77
CA ASN A 192 33.62 -13.46 -17.51
C ASN A 192 33.56 -12.57 -16.27
N VAL A 193 32.42 -11.91 -16.02
CA VAL A 193 32.26 -10.99 -14.88
C VAL A 193 31.59 -11.63 -13.67
N LEU A 194 31.00 -12.82 -13.83
CA LEU A 194 30.26 -13.51 -12.77
C LEU A 194 31.02 -13.61 -11.43
N PRO A 195 32.32 -13.95 -11.38
CA PRO A 195 33.04 -14.02 -10.10
C PRO A 195 33.15 -12.67 -9.39
N ALA A 196 33.32 -11.57 -10.15
CA ALA A 196 33.41 -10.23 -9.61
C ALA A 196 32.07 -9.75 -9.06
N VAL A 197 30.98 -9.95 -9.82
CA VAL A 197 29.62 -9.60 -9.40
C VAL A 197 29.20 -10.39 -8.16
N ILE A 198 29.43 -11.70 -8.14
CA ILE A 198 29.13 -12.52 -6.96
C ILE A 198 29.90 -12.04 -5.73
N SER A 199 31.18 -11.70 -5.88
CA SER A 199 31.99 -11.15 -4.79
C SER A 199 31.46 -9.79 -4.30
N ALA A 200 31.01 -8.93 -5.20
CA ALA A 200 30.38 -7.65 -4.85
C ALA A 200 29.09 -7.87 -4.05
N VAL A 201 28.20 -8.74 -4.53
CA VAL A 201 26.95 -9.11 -3.83
C VAL A 201 27.23 -9.66 -2.44
N PHE A 202 28.15 -10.63 -2.29
CA PHE A 202 28.49 -11.18 -0.97
C PHE A 202 29.08 -10.11 -0.03
N THR A 203 29.85 -9.17 -0.56
CA THR A 203 30.42 -8.07 0.23
C THR A 203 29.32 -7.13 0.72
N THR A 204 28.36 -6.79 -0.14
CA THR A 204 27.17 -6.01 0.21
C THR A 204 26.37 -6.72 1.28
N VAL A 205 26.06 -8.01 1.08
CA VAL A 205 25.33 -8.81 2.07
C VAL A 205 26.08 -8.87 3.40
N ALA A 206 27.38 -9.11 3.40
CA ALA A 206 28.18 -9.16 4.61
C ALA A 206 28.16 -7.80 5.35
N ALA A 207 28.36 -6.69 4.63
CA ALA A 207 28.38 -5.36 5.21
C ALA A 207 27.03 -4.98 5.83
N PHE A 208 25.94 -5.15 5.08
CA PHE A 208 24.60 -4.79 5.55
C PHE A 208 24.02 -5.80 6.54
N SER A 209 24.48 -7.06 6.56
CA SER A 209 24.04 -8.02 7.58
C SER A 209 24.38 -7.56 9.00
N THR A 210 25.45 -6.78 9.17
CA THR A 210 25.85 -6.25 10.49
C THR A 210 24.79 -5.32 11.10
N PHE A 211 23.95 -4.69 10.27
CA PHE A 211 22.90 -3.76 10.70
C PHE A 211 21.74 -4.47 11.42
N PHE A 212 21.58 -5.78 11.23
CA PHE A 212 20.62 -6.58 12.00
C PHE A 212 21.04 -6.77 13.47
N PHE A 213 22.32 -6.57 13.79
CA PHE A 213 22.87 -6.76 15.13
C PHE A 213 23.11 -5.44 15.87
N LEU A 214 22.69 -4.31 15.31
CA LEU A 214 22.80 -3.02 15.97
C LEU A 214 21.73 -2.89 17.06
N ASP A 215 22.14 -2.42 18.22
CA ASP A 215 21.25 -2.14 19.35
C ASP A 215 20.88 -0.65 19.47
N GLY A 216 19.84 -0.38 20.26
CA GLY A 216 19.38 0.98 20.58
C GLY A 216 18.61 1.63 19.45
N ARG A 217 18.57 2.97 19.42
CA ARG A 217 17.79 3.73 18.43
C ARG A 217 18.16 3.44 16.99
N LEU A 218 19.40 3.06 16.71
CA LEU A 218 19.82 2.64 15.37
C LEU A 218 19.28 1.25 15.04
N GLY A 219 19.23 0.34 16.02
CA GLY A 219 18.68 -1.01 15.89
C GLY A 219 17.19 -1.10 15.56
N ASP A 220 16.39 -0.11 15.97
CA ASP A 220 14.95 -0.08 15.64
C ASP A 220 14.68 0.17 14.14
N PHE A 221 15.66 0.74 13.44
CA PHE A 221 15.50 1.36 12.12
C PHE A 221 16.44 0.78 11.06
N ALA A 222 17.64 0.37 11.47
CA ALA A 222 18.68 -0.22 10.63
C ALA A 222 18.29 -1.55 9.95
N PRO A 223 17.53 -2.46 10.58
CA PRO A 223 17.11 -3.73 9.96
C PRO A 223 16.28 -3.54 8.70
N ALA A 224 15.40 -2.55 8.65
CA ALA A 224 14.59 -2.28 7.46
C ALA A 224 15.45 -1.86 6.27
N LEU A 225 16.48 -1.04 6.52
CA LEU A 225 17.45 -0.63 5.50
C LEU A 225 18.28 -1.83 5.02
N ALA A 226 18.81 -2.63 5.95
CA ALA A 226 19.60 -3.81 5.64
C ALA A 226 18.82 -4.84 4.82
N PHE A 227 17.57 -5.09 5.22
CA PHE A 227 16.69 -6.01 4.53
C PHE A 227 16.47 -5.57 3.08
N VAL A 228 16.14 -4.30 2.84
CA VAL A 228 15.91 -3.79 1.47
C VAL A 228 17.14 -3.96 0.60
N VAL A 229 18.33 -3.61 1.11
CA VAL A 229 19.58 -3.73 0.34
C VAL A 229 19.94 -5.18 0.02
N ILE A 230 19.67 -6.12 0.94
CA ILE A 230 20.00 -7.54 0.76
C ILE A 230 18.98 -8.27 -0.13
N SER A 231 17.74 -7.82 -0.14
CA SER A 231 16.62 -8.48 -0.84
C SER A 231 16.33 -7.93 -2.23
N THR A 232 16.91 -6.77 -2.58
CA THR A 232 16.83 -6.18 -3.93
C THR A 232 17.99 -6.71 -4.78
#